data_AF-A0A818XQS5-F1
#
_entry.id   AF-A0A818XQS5-F1
#
_cell.length_a   1.000
_cell.length_b   1.000
_cell.length_c   1.000
_cell.angle_alpha   90.00
_cell.angle_beta   90.00
_cell.angle_gamma   90.00
#
_symmetry.space_group_name_H-M   'P 1'
#
loop_
_entity.id
_entity.type
_entity.pdbx_description
1 polymer ?
#
loop_
_entity_poly.entity_id
_entity_poly.type
_entity_poly.pdbx_seq_one_letter_code
_entity_poly.pdbx_strand_id
1 'polypeptide(L)'
;MEEHIKSKTNPVCFTGVCDYQLSKYDVACLPFDEDMITHLSALVTIERRAQCPKCLFYGEFQTMSRFQKHVASCDPEDMVPCESCRCLYRFHQLDEHYRYCRNIPVHQRQQAFIDFIISKSKHPFTPVQVRYYIELQKQKRRVIGPHEIVDGLAAFERGNYWKIRAQQDASCRAQLDDYEKQQGANAKRNEELRRRYEELKADEELKAKTCRLCPHCKRVVQHMGGCSSMICGQNYHGGDQQSGCGKTFDWNQALPYIPMVNTVQEQMKSALTNQKRVVHTGISFFFAPNYDENGE
;
A
#
# COMPACT_ATOMS: atom_id res chain seq x y z
N MET A 1 -17.90 -9.51 -5.54
CA MET A 1 -18.12 -8.28 -6.32
C MET A 1 -19.48 -7.65 -6.04
N GLU A 2 -20.59 -8.38 -6.16
CA GLU A 2 -21.91 -7.84 -5.76
C GLU A 2 -21.95 -7.27 -4.33
N GLU A 3 -21.24 -7.91 -3.40
CA GLU A 3 -21.12 -7.41 -2.03
C GLU A 3 -20.46 -6.02 -1.96
N HIS A 4 -19.46 -5.75 -2.81
CA HIS A 4 -18.85 -4.42 -2.92
C HIS A 4 -19.85 -3.39 -3.47
N ILE A 5 -20.69 -3.78 -4.44
CA ILE A 5 -21.77 -2.93 -4.96
C ILE A 5 -22.79 -2.62 -3.86
N LYS A 6 -23.29 -3.65 -3.18
CA LYS A 6 -24.27 -3.52 -2.08
C LYS A 6 -23.74 -2.67 -0.93
N SER A 7 -22.47 -2.87 -0.55
CA SER A 7 -21.81 -2.14 0.54
C SER A 7 -21.21 -0.80 0.12
N LYS A 8 -21.22 -0.45 -1.18
CA LYS A 8 -20.55 0.72 -1.75
C LYS A 8 -19.07 0.83 -1.35
N THR A 9 -18.37 -0.29 -1.34
CA THR A 9 -16.94 -0.35 -1.00
C THR A 9 -16.06 -0.54 -2.23
N ASN A 10 -14.80 -0.11 -2.15
CA ASN A 10 -13.80 -0.34 -3.20
C ASN A 10 -13.64 -1.84 -3.46
N PRO A 11 -13.74 -2.31 -4.72
CA PRO A 11 -13.53 -3.72 -5.03
C PRO A 11 -12.06 -4.11 -4.83
N VAL A 12 -11.84 -5.29 -4.24
CA VAL A 12 -10.51 -5.88 -4.05
C VAL A 12 -10.38 -7.20 -4.81
N CYS A 13 -9.15 -7.61 -5.10
CA CYS A 13 -8.85 -8.84 -5.84
C CYS A 13 -9.52 -10.08 -5.24
N PHE A 14 -9.33 -10.31 -3.92
CA PHE A 14 -9.97 -11.43 -3.23
C PHE A 14 -10.17 -11.13 -1.74
N THR A 15 -11.42 -10.92 -1.33
CA THR A 15 -11.76 -10.60 0.07
C THR A 15 -11.25 -11.68 1.02
N GLY A 16 -10.42 -11.28 1.99
CA GLY A 16 -9.88 -12.18 3.01
C GLY A 16 -8.53 -12.84 2.67
N VAL A 17 -8.08 -12.76 1.41
CA VAL A 17 -6.77 -13.31 0.98
C VAL A 17 -5.86 -12.23 0.41
N CYS A 18 -6.41 -11.30 -0.37
CA CYS A 18 -5.66 -10.23 -1.03
C CYS A 18 -6.39 -8.89 -0.85
N ASP A 19 -5.69 -7.91 -0.26
CA ASP A 19 -6.18 -6.55 -0.03
C ASP A 19 -5.84 -5.58 -1.18
N TYR A 20 -5.37 -6.11 -2.32
CA TYR A 20 -5.13 -5.32 -3.51
C TYR A 20 -6.45 -4.72 -4.03
N GLN A 21 -6.59 -3.41 -3.89
CA GLN A 21 -7.71 -2.65 -4.44
C GLN A 21 -7.60 -2.59 -5.97
N LEU A 22 -8.66 -3.02 -6.64
CA LEU A 22 -8.74 -3.05 -8.09
C LEU A 22 -8.83 -1.62 -8.61
N SER A 23 -8.04 -1.32 -9.64
CA SER A 23 -8.17 -0.08 -10.41
C SER A 23 -9.32 -0.17 -11.42
N LYS A 24 -9.71 0.97 -12.00
CA LYS A 24 -10.72 1.01 -13.07
C LYS A 24 -10.35 0.09 -14.24
N TYR A 25 -9.05 0.03 -14.56
CA TYR A 25 -8.55 -0.91 -15.57
C TYR A 25 -8.73 -2.37 -15.14
N ASP A 26 -8.34 -2.72 -13.92
CA ASP A 26 -8.46 -4.09 -13.41
C ASP A 26 -9.93 -4.55 -13.44
N VAL A 27 -10.86 -3.68 -13.04
CA VAL A 27 -12.32 -3.92 -13.13
C VAL A 27 -12.77 -4.12 -14.58
N ALA A 28 -12.30 -3.31 -15.52
CA ALA A 28 -12.63 -3.45 -16.93
C ALA A 28 -12.08 -4.75 -17.55
N CYS A 29 -11.07 -5.39 -16.94
CA CYS A 29 -10.53 -6.67 -17.39
C CYS A 29 -11.34 -7.88 -16.90
N LEU A 30 -12.26 -7.70 -15.96
CA LEU A 30 -13.01 -8.81 -15.39
C LEU A 30 -14.01 -9.37 -16.41
N PRO A 31 -14.27 -10.69 -16.40
CA PRO A 31 -15.20 -11.35 -17.32
C PRO A 31 -16.66 -11.12 -16.89
N PHE A 32 -17.07 -9.86 -16.81
CA PHE A 32 -18.40 -9.42 -16.38
C PHE A 32 -19.12 -8.65 -17.48
N ASP A 33 -20.44 -8.52 -17.37
CA ASP A 33 -21.23 -7.68 -18.27
C ASP A 33 -20.94 -6.18 -18.09
N GLU A 34 -21.32 -5.38 -19.08
CA GLU A 34 -21.04 -3.93 -19.11
C GLU A 34 -21.72 -3.18 -17.96
N ASP A 35 -22.89 -3.63 -17.51
CA ASP A 35 -23.64 -3.01 -16.41
C ASP A 35 -22.90 -3.19 -15.09
N MET A 36 -22.41 -4.40 -14.81
CA MET A 36 -21.64 -4.68 -13.61
C MET A 36 -20.27 -3.99 -13.64
N ILE A 37 -19.59 -3.95 -14.79
CA ILE A 37 -18.34 -3.18 -14.95
C ILE A 37 -18.58 -1.70 -14.68
N THR A 38 -19.68 -1.13 -15.19
CA THR A 38 -20.06 0.26 -14.96
C THR A 38 -20.27 0.55 -13.48
N HIS A 39 -21.06 -0.29 -12.79
CA HIS A 39 -21.31 -0.13 -11.36
C HIS A 39 -20.04 -0.27 -10.52
N LEU A 40 -19.19 -1.26 -10.79
CA LEU A 40 -17.94 -1.44 -10.07
C LEU A 40 -16.96 -0.29 -10.33
N SER A 41 -16.87 0.20 -11.57
CA SER A 41 -15.97 1.30 -11.95
C SER A 41 -16.33 2.61 -11.25
N ALA A 42 -17.62 2.83 -10.95
CA ALA A 42 -18.07 3.98 -10.17
C ALA A 42 -17.63 3.94 -8.70
N LEU A 43 -17.32 2.75 -8.17
CA LEU A 43 -16.85 2.57 -6.79
C LEU A 43 -15.34 2.72 -6.66
N VAL A 44 -14.58 2.46 -7.73
CA VAL A 44 -13.12 2.46 -7.69
C VAL A 44 -12.55 3.86 -7.54
N THR A 45 -11.85 4.11 -6.44
CA THR A 45 -11.09 5.35 -6.21
C THR A 45 -9.68 5.34 -6.81
N ILE A 46 -9.15 4.16 -7.17
CA ILE A 46 -7.80 4.03 -7.73
C ILE A 46 -7.81 4.20 -9.24
N GLU A 47 -7.29 5.34 -9.69
CA GLU A 47 -7.05 5.62 -11.11
C GLU A 47 -5.69 5.07 -11.53
N ARG A 48 -5.64 3.78 -11.88
CA ARG A 48 -4.56 3.26 -12.75
C ARG A 48 -5.07 3.21 -14.17
N ARG A 49 -4.30 3.83 -15.06
CA ARG A 49 -4.56 3.83 -16.49
C ARG A 49 -3.92 2.62 -17.16
N ALA A 50 -4.54 2.14 -18.23
CA ALA A 50 -3.98 1.04 -19.03
C ALA A 50 -2.83 1.55 -19.88
N GLN A 51 -1.72 0.82 -19.93
CA GLN A 51 -0.65 1.12 -20.89
C GLN A 51 -0.95 0.42 -22.21
N CYS A 52 -0.94 1.18 -23.32
CA CYS A 52 -1.00 0.57 -24.65
C CYS A 52 0.36 -0.08 -24.96
N PRO A 53 0.43 -1.37 -25.36
CA PRO A 53 1.70 -2.03 -25.67
C PRO A 53 2.38 -1.49 -26.94
N LYS A 54 1.65 -0.74 -27.78
CA LYS A 54 2.16 -0.18 -29.03
C LYS A 54 2.74 1.23 -28.84
N CYS A 55 1.93 2.19 -28.38
CA CYS A 55 2.40 3.57 -28.18
C CYS A 55 3.00 3.84 -26.79
N LEU A 56 3.02 2.83 -25.90
CA LEU A 56 3.56 2.91 -24.53
C LEU A 56 2.93 3.97 -23.63
N PHE A 57 1.91 4.70 -24.10
CA PHE A 57 1.19 5.67 -23.28
C PHE A 57 0.11 5.02 -22.43
N TYR A 58 -0.13 5.67 -21.30
CA TYR A 58 -1.24 5.34 -20.43
C TYR A 58 -2.50 6.08 -20.91
N GLY A 59 -3.61 5.37 -21.06
CA GLY A 59 -4.88 5.93 -21.49
C GLY A 59 -6.01 5.65 -20.51
N GLU A 60 -6.97 6.57 -20.46
CA GLU A 60 -8.25 6.35 -19.79
C GLU A 60 -9.21 5.67 -20.76
N PHE A 61 -9.49 4.40 -20.48
CA PHE A 61 -10.44 3.62 -21.25
C PHE A 61 -11.60 3.24 -20.34
N GLN A 62 -12.82 3.59 -20.75
CA GLN A 62 -14.03 3.26 -20.00
C GLN A 62 -14.33 1.75 -20.02
N THR A 63 -13.92 1.05 -21.09
CA THR A 63 -14.17 -0.38 -21.28
C THR A 63 -12.99 -1.07 -21.96
N MET A 64 -12.86 -2.38 -21.76
CA MET A 64 -11.84 -3.21 -22.43
C MET A 64 -12.01 -3.20 -23.95
N SER A 65 -13.25 -3.16 -24.46
CA SER A 65 -13.51 -3.05 -25.90
C SER A 65 -12.90 -1.78 -26.49
N ARG A 66 -12.99 -0.63 -25.80
CA ARG A 66 -12.34 0.61 -26.25
C ARG A 66 -10.82 0.52 -26.21
N PHE A 67 -10.26 -0.11 -25.18
CA PHE A 67 -8.83 -0.35 -25.11
C PHE A 67 -8.35 -1.24 -26.27
N GLN A 68 -9.02 -2.37 -26.53
CA GLN A 68 -8.69 -3.27 -27.63
C GLN A 68 -8.82 -2.58 -29.00
N LYS A 69 -9.88 -1.80 -29.23
CA LYS A 69 -10.03 -0.97 -30.45
C LYS A 69 -8.88 0.02 -30.61
N HIS A 70 -8.45 0.66 -29.51
CA HIS A 70 -7.28 1.51 -29.52
C HIS A 70 -6.03 0.71 -29.88
N VAL A 71 -5.72 -0.41 -29.20
CA VAL A 71 -4.53 -1.23 -29.49
C VAL A 71 -4.54 -1.72 -30.94
N ALA A 72 -5.69 -2.14 -31.47
CA ALA A 72 -5.82 -2.59 -32.85
C ALA A 72 -5.49 -1.46 -33.86
N SER A 73 -5.99 -0.26 -33.62
CA SER A 73 -5.80 0.92 -34.49
C SER A 73 -4.61 1.80 -34.12
N CYS A 74 -3.84 1.43 -33.09
CA CYS A 74 -2.68 2.19 -32.66
C CYS A 74 -1.50 1.81 -33.55
N ASP A 75 -0.96 2.82 -34.21
CA ASP A 75 0.29 2.75 -34.95
C ASP A 75 1.27 3.74 -34.29
N PRO A 76 2.32 3.26 -33.60
CA PRO A 76 3.28 4.14 -32.96
C PRO A 76 4.17 4.87 -33.95
N GLU A 77 4.35 4.33 -35.17
CA GLU A 77 5.20 4.95 -36.21
C GLU A 77 4.53 6.19 -36.81
N ASP A 78 3.20 6.29 -36.72
CA ASP A 78 2.41 7.45 -37.18
C ASP A 78 2.48 8.64 -36.21
N MET A 79 3.07 8.49 -35.02
CA MET A 79 3.08 9.54 -33.99
C MET A 79 4.32 10.44 -34.12
N VAL A 80 4.13 11.66 -34.60
CA VAL A 80 5.19 12.64 -34.83
C VAL A 80 5.11 13.79 -33.81
N PRO A 81 6.23 14.21 -33.18
CA PRO A 81 6.23 15.33 -32.25
C PRO A 81 6.12 16.66 -33.01
N CYS A 82 5.23 17.53 -32.56
CA CYS A 82 5.17 18.91 -33.05
C CYS A 82 6.42 19.70 -32.61
N GLU A 83 7.11 20.36 -33.53
CA GLU A 83 8.32 21.14 -33.23
C GLU A 83 8.06 22.32 -32.26
N SER A 84 6.83 22.84 -32.26
CA SER A 84 6.47 24.02 -31.46
C SER A 84 6.04 23.69 -30.03
N CYS A 85 5.22 22.65 -29.81
CA CYS A 85 4.73 22.26 -28.49
C CYS A 85 5.30 20.93 -27.96
N ARG A 86 5.96 20.13 -28.81
CA ARG A 86 6.51 18.80 -28.49
C ARG A 86 5.48 17.71 -28.16
N CYS A 87 4.17 18.01 -28.22
CA CYS A 87 3.12 16.99 -28.13
C CYS A 87 3.18 16.06 -29.36
N LEU A 88 2.77 14.81 -29.18
CA LEU A 88 2.72 13.82 -30.26
C LEU A 88 1.35 13.81 -30.92
N TYR A 89 1.33 13.85 -32.25
CA TYR A 89 0.14 13.78 -33.08
C TYR A 89 0.30 12.72 -34.16
N ARG A 90 -0.81 12.20 -34.66
CA ARG A 90 -0.78 11.38 -35.88
C ARG A 90 -0.35 12.21 -37.08
N PHE A 91 0.34 11.63 -38.06
CA PHE A 91 0.86 12.36 -39.22
C PHE A 91 -0.21 13.20 -39.92
N HIS A 92 -1.40 12.61 -40.16
CA HIS A 92 -2.53 13.30 -40.80
C HIS A 92 -3.14 14.45 -39.97
N GLN A 93 -2.90 14.51 -38.66
CA GLN A 93 -3.37 15.58 -37.77
C GLN A 93 -2.33 16.69 -37.59
N LEU A 94 -1.08 16.41 -37.96
CA LEU A 94 0.05 17.27 -37.64
C LEU A 94 -0.01 18.60 -38.39
N ASP A 95 -0.39 18.59 -39.66
CA ASP A 95 -0.49 19.81 -40.49
C ASP A 95 -1.55 20.78 -39.97
N GLU A 96 -2.73 20.25 -39.62
CA GLU A 96 -3.79 21.05 -39.01
C GLU A 96 -3.34 21.61 -37.67
N HIS A 97 -2.75 20.77 -36.82
CA HIS A 97 -2.22 21.21 -35.53
C HIS A 97 -1.15 22.31 -35.67
N TYR A 98 -0.20 22.19 -36.62
CA TYR A 98 0.86 23.18 -36.81
C TYR A 98 0.33 24.58 -37.11
N ARG A 99 -0.72 24.67 -37.93
CA ARG A 99 -1.35 25.96 -38.29
C ARG A 99 -1.89 26.68 -37.05
N TYR A 100 -2.48 25.94 -36.11
CA TYR A 100 -2.97 26.50 -34.85
C TYR A 100 -1.85 26.75 -33.85
N CYS A 101 -0.98 25.76 -33.65
CA CYS A 101 0.04 25.75 -32.60
C CYS A 101 1.06 26.90 -32.74
N ARG A 102 1.42 27.27 -33.97
CA ARG A 102 2.38 28.36 -34.22
C ARG A 102 1.89 29.70 -33.66
N ASN A 103 0.58 29.93 -33.66
CA ASN A 103 -0.05 31.16 -33.20
C ASN A 103 -0.30 31.17 -31.67
N ILE A 104 -0.12 30.04 -30.99
CA ILE A 104 -0.30 29.93 -29.54
C ILE A 104 0.96 30.49 -28.84
N PRO A 105 0.81 31.35 -27.81
CA PRO A 105 1.94 31.82 -27.01
C PRO A 105 2.78 30.69 -26.40
N VAL A 106 4.10 30.92 -26.27
CA VAL A 106 5.06 29.90 -25.80
C VAL A 106 4.65 29.27 -24.46
N HIS A 107 4.20 30.07 -23.49
CA HIS A 107 3.79 29.57 -22.17
C HIS A 107 2.57 28.64 -22.25
N GLN A 108 1.62 28.92 -23.15
CA GLN A 108 0.45 28.06 -23.37
C GLN A 108 0.85 26.75 -24.07
N ARG A 109 1.80 26.79 -25.02
CA ARG A 109 2.35 25.58 -25.64
C ARG A 109 3.04 24.68 -24.62
N GLN A 110 3.81 25.27 -23.72
CA GLN A 110 4.47 24.54 -22.62
C GLN A 110 3.43 23.91 -21.68
N GLN A 111 2.36 24.64 -21.35
CA GLN A 111 1.28 24.09 -20.53
C GLN A 111 0.57 22.94 -21.23
N ALA A 112 0.21 23.09 -22.51
CA ALA A 112 -0.39 22.02 -23.31
C ALA A 112 0.49 20.77 -23.37
N PHE A 113 1.81 20.93 -23.44
CA PHE A 113 2.76 19.82 -23.36
C PHE A 113 2.71 19.11 -22.01
N ILE A 114 2.69 19.87 -20.91
CA ILE A 114 2.58 19.31 -19.57
C ILE A 114 1.26 18.56 -19.40
N ASP A 115 0.15 19.14 -19.85
CA ASP A 115 -1.17 18.52 -19.79
C ASP A 115 -1.23 17.25 -20.63
N PHE A 116 -0.57 17.26 -21.81
CA PHE A 116 -0.37 16.06 -22.62
C PHE A 116 0.36 14.97 -21.82
N ILE A 117 1.53 15.28 -21.22
CA ILE A 117 2.28 14.31 -20.40
C ILE A 117 1.45 13.76 -19.25
N ILE A 118 0.73 14.63 -18.53
CA ILE A 118 -0.17 14.21 -17.43
C ILE A 118 -1.27 13.30 -17.95
N SER A 119 -1.86 13.59 -19.11
CA SER A 119 -2.90 12.73 -19.70
C SER A 119 -2.39 11.35 -20.11
N LYS A 120 -1.08 11.23 -20.33
CA LYS A 120 -0.42 10.00 -20.79
C LYS A 120 0.36 9.27 -19.71
N SER A 121 0.41 9.78 -18.47
CA SER A 121 1.13 9.16 -17.35
C SER A 121 0.30 8.11 -16.62
N LYS A 122 0.99 7.13 -16.04
CA LYS A 122 0.41 6.04 -15.22
C LYS A 122 -0.39 6.52 -14.02
N HIS A 123 0.10 7.60 -13.41
CA HIS A 123 -0.41 8.18 -12.18
C HIS A 123 -0.84 9.62 -12.42
N PRO A 124 -1.79 10.14 -11.63
CA PRO A 124 -2.12 11.56 -11.66
C PRO A 124 -0.93 12.36 -11.13
N PHE A 125 -0.30 13.15 -12.00
CA PHE A 125 0.74 14.11 -11.63
C PHE A 125 0.18 15.52 -11.72
N THR A 126 0.65 16.41 -10.85
CA THR A 126 0.36 17.85 -10.98
C THR A 126 1.26 18.47 -12.05
N PRO A 127 0.84 19.58 -12.68
CA PRO A 127 1.70 20.32 -13.60
C PRO A 127 3.06 20.70 -13.00
N VAL A 128 3.09 21.01 -11.71
CA VAL A 128 4.32 21.34 -10.98
C VAL A 128 5.27 20.14 -10.90
N GLN A 129 4.75 18.93 -10.63
CA GLN A 129 5.56 17.70 -10.59
C GLN A 129 6.20 17.39 -11.94
N VAL A 130 5.42 17.52 -13.02
CA VAL A 130 5.91 17.26 -14.38
C VAL A 130 6.95 18.30 -14.80
N ARG A 131 6.68 19.59 -14.57
CA ARG A 131 7.66 20.68 -14.81
C ARG A 131 8.97 20.40 -14.09
N TYR A 132 8.88 20.05 -12.81
CA TYR A 132 10.04 19.74 -11.99
C TYR A 132 10.86 18.57 -12.57
N TYR A 133 10.18 17.48 -12.93
CA TYR A 133 10.83 16.32 -13.54
C TYR A 133 11.55 16.71 -14.85
N ILE A 134 10.89 17.47 -15.73
CA ILE A 134 11.48 17.94 -16.98
C ILE A 134 12.73 18.79 -16.73
N GLU A 135 12.67 19.73 -15.77
CA GLU A 135 13.82 20.56 -15.40
C GLU A 135 14.99 19.72 -14.84
N LEU A 136 14.70 18.71 -14.01
CA LEU A 136 15.71 17.79 -13.50
C LEU A 136 16.44 17.04 -14.63
N GLN A 137 15.73 16.69 -15.69
CA GLN A 137 16.31 15.99 -16.84
C GLN A 137 17.10 16.93 -17.75
N LYS A 138 16.66 18.20 -17.88
CA LYS A 138 17.45 19.26 -18.53
C LYS A 138 18.78 19.50 -17.81
N GLN A 139 18.78 19.51 -16.47
CA GLN A 139 20.02 19.64 -15.69
C GLN A 139 21.00 18.49 -15.95
N LYS A 140 20.48 17.28 -16.19
CA LYS A 140 21.27 16.11 -16.62
C LYS A 140 21.70 16.16 -18.09
N ARG A 141 21.41 17.25 -18.81
CA ARG A 141 21.67 17.45 -20.24
C ARG A 141 21.08 16.36 -21.13
N ARG A 142 19.99 15.72 -20.71
CA ARG A 142 19.29 14.72 -21.52
C ARG A 142 18.19 15.41 -22.32
N VAL A 143 18.23 15.26 -23.64
CA VAL A 143 17.06 15.54 -24.47
C VAL A 143 16.15 14.35 -24.32
N ILE A 144 15.02 14.53 -23.64
CA ILE A 144 14.03 13.48 -23.44
C ILE A 144 12.78 13.74 -24.26
N GLY A 145 12.37 12.72 -25.00
CA GLY A 145 11.10 12.68 -25.72
C GLY A 145 9.91 12.47 -24.77
N PRO A 146 8.68 12.64 -25.27
CA PRO A 146 7.48 12.49 -24.45
C PRO A 146 7.31 11.09 -23.85
N HIS A 147 7.69 10.04 -24.57
CA HIS A 147 7.67 8.65 -24.07
C HIS A 147 8.61 8.47 -22.88
N GLU A 148 9.86 8.95 -23.00
CA GLU A 148 10.85 8.87 -21.92
C GLU A 148 10.44 9.67 -20.69
N ILE A 149 9.74 10.80 -20.88
CA ILE A 149 9.15 11.55 -19.77
C ILE A 149 8.07 10.72 -19.08
N VAL A 150 7.15 10.12 -19.83
CA VAL A 150 6.05 9.31 -19.26
C VAL A 150 6.58 8.08 -18.52
N ASP A 151 7.49 7.33 -19.12
CA ASP A 151 8.10 6.15 -18.51
C ASP A 151 8.94 6.53 -17.30
N GLY A 152 9.72 7.61 -17.44
CA GLY A 152 10.53 8.16 -16.37
C GLY A 152 9.69 8.64 -15.18
N LEU A 153 8.52 9.24 -15.43
CA LEU A 153 7.56 9.60 -14.40
C LEU A 153 6.94 8.37 -13.73
N ALA A 154 6.66 7.30 -14.48
CA ALA A 154 6.17 6.05 -13.90
C ALA A 154 7.18 5.42 -12.93
N ALA A 155 8.49 5.56 -13.22
CA ALA A 155 9.58 5.15 -12.35
C ALA A 155 9.91 6.16 -11.23
N PHE A 156 9.49 7.43 -11.37
CA PHE A 156 9.72 8.51 -10.43
C PHE A 156 8.80 8.40 -9.19
N GLU A 157 8.64 7.21 -8.61
CA GLU A 157 7.72 6.90 -7.53
C GLU A 157 7.61 8.02 -6.48
N ARG A 158 6.39 8.22 -5.94
CA ARG A 158 5.99 9.30 -5.02
C ARG A 158 7.02 9.61 -3.92
N GLY A 159 7.81 8.63 -3.47
CA GLY A 159 8.87 8.82 -2.49
C GLY A 159 9.99 9.80 -2.90
N ASN A 160 10.35 9.87 -4.19
CA ASN A 160 11.43 10.75 -4.64
C ASN A 160 10.98 12.21 -4.77
N TYR A 161 9.74 12.46 -5.19
CA TYR A 161 9.21 13.82 -5.26
C TYR A 161 9.20 14.51 -3.88
N TRP A 162 8.70 13.84 -2.85
CA TRP A 162 8.67 14.40 -1.49
C TRP A 162 10.07 14.60 -0.91
N LYS A 163 10.98 13.64 -1.13
CA LYS A 163 12.38 13.78 -0.71
C LYS A 163 13.05 15.00 -1.31
N ILE A 164 12.80 15.26 -2.59
CA ILE A 164 13.43 16.38 -3.28
C ILE A 164 12.73 17.72 -2.98
N ARG A 165 11.40 17.73 -2.87
CA ARG A 165 10.65 18.94 -2.45
C ARG A 165 11.00 19.35 -1.03
N ALA A 166 11.22 18.40 -0.13
CA ALA A 166 11.69 18.66 1.22
C ALA A 166 13.13 19.20 1.32
N GLN A 167 13.97 18.94 0.32
CA GLN A 167 15.27 19.61 0.23
C GLN A 167 15.14 21.07 -0.22
N GLN A 168 14.06 21.44 -0.92
CA GLN A 168 13.85 22.78 -1.47
C GLN A 168 12.98 23.69 -0.60
N ASP A 169 12.15 23.12 0.28
CA ASP A 169 11.23 23.87 1.14
C ASP A 169 11.55 23.57 2.62
N ALA A 170 11.96 24.59 3.37
CA ALA A 170 12.35 24.47 4.77
C ALA A 170 11.25 23.84 5.65
N SER A 171 9.98 24.10 5.30
CA SER A 171 8.83 23.48 5.97
C SER A 171 8.75 21.97 5.73
N CYS A 172 9.03 21.53 4.50
CA CYS A 172 9.03 20.12 4.14
C CYS A 172 10.26 19.37 4.70
N ARG A 173 11.39 20.05 4.92
CA ARG A 173 12.56 19.46 5.60
C ARG A 173 12.24 19.05 7.03
N ALA A 174 11.58 19.93 7.80
CA ALA A 174 11.17 19.62 9.17
C ALA A 174 10.21 18.41 9.23
N GLN A 175 9.28 18.33 8.27
CA GLN A 175 8.37 17.18 8.17
C GLN A 175 9.09 15.86 7.85
N LEU A 176 10.14 15.89 7.02
CA LEU A 176 10.96 14.71 6.78
C LEU A 176 11.74 14.29 8.01
N ASP A 177 12.38 15.23 8.71
CA ASP A 177 13.15 14.94 9.92
C ASP A 177 12.25 14.30 11.00
N ASP A 178 11.02 14.82 11.17
CA ASP A 178 10.02 14.25 12.06
C ASP A 178 9.59 12.85 11.63
N TYR A 179 9.37 12.64 10.32
CA TYR A 179 9.00 11.33 9.80
C TYR A 179 10.12 10.30 9.97
N GLU A 180 11.38 10.67 9.70
CA GLU A 180 12.54 9.81 9.90
C GLU A 180 12.73 9.47 11.39
N LYS A 181 12.53 10.45 12.28
CA LYS A 181 12.54 10.23 13.73
C LYS A 181 11.43 9.28 14.18
N GLN A 182 10.22 9.41 13.64
CA GLN A 182 9.11 8.49 13.91
C GLN A 182 9.41 7.09 13.36
N GLN A 183 9.97 6.97 12.16
CA GLN A 183 10.38 5.68 11.61
C GLN A 183 11.45 5.01 12.48
N GLY A 184 12.46 5.75 12.92
CA GLY A 184 13.49 5.24 13.82
C GLY A 184 12.92 4.79 15.17
N ALA A 185 12.00 5.57 15.75
CA ALA A 185 11.31 5.19 16.99
C ALA A 185 10.45 3.93 16.82
N ASN A 186 9.72 3.83 15.70
CA ASN A 186 8.92 2.66 15.37
C ASN A 186 9.78 1.42 15.13
N ALA A 187 10.92 1.56 14.46
CA ALA A 187 11.86 0.46 14.25
C ALA A 187 12.39 -0.08 15.58
N LYS A 188 12.87 0.80 16.48
CA LYS A 188 13.32 0.42 17.83
C LYS A 188 12.22 -0.24 18.65
N ARG A 189 10.99 0.29 18.61
CA ARG A 189 9.83 -0.28 19.29
C ARG A 189 9.49 -1.67 18.76
N ASN A 190 9.54 -1.86 17.44
CA ASN A 190 9.27 -3.16 16.82
C ASN A 190 10.35 -4.18 17.14
N GLU A 191 11.61 -3.76 17.22
CA GLU A 191 12.73 -4.60 17.63
C GLU A 191 12.58 -5.06 19.10
N GLU A 192 12.27 -4.14 20.02
CA GLU A 192 11.97 -4.47 21.42
C GLU A 192 10.80 -5.44 21.56
N LEU A 193 9.73 -5.24 20.78
CA LEU A 193 8.57 -6.14 20.78
C LEU A 193 8.93 -7.54 20.28
N ARG A 194 9.81 -7.66 19.27
CA ARG A 194 10.31 -8.96 18.81
C ARG A 194 11.13 -9.65 19.88
N ARG A 195 12.02 -8.91 20.56
CA ARG A 195 12.82 -9.48 21.66
C ARG A 195 11.93 -10.02 22.78
N ARG A 196 10.97 -9.23 23.28
CA ARG A 196 10.01 -9.68 24.32
C ARG A 196 9.18 -10.87 23.88
N TYR A 197 8.83 -10.93 22.59
CA TYR A 197 8.10 -12.07 22.04
C TYR A 197 8.94 -13.35 22.04
N GLU A 198 10.23 -13.26 21.69
CA GLU A 198 11.16 -14.39 21.73
C GLU A 198 11.39 -14.88 23.17
N GLU A 199 11.55 -13.95 24.12
CA GLU A 199 11.63 -14.26 25.56
C GLU A 199 10.37 -15.00 26.04
N LEU A 200 9.18 -14.46 25.75
CA LEU A 200 7.91 -15.11 26.10
C LEU A 200 7.78 -16.50 25.47
N LYS A 201 8.20 -16.66 24.22
CA LYS A 201 8.16 -17.94 23.53
C LYS A 201 9.08 -18.96 24.20
N ALA A 202 10.30 -18.56 24.57
CA ALA A 202 11.25 -19.42 25.27
C ALA A 202 10.71 -19.85 26.65
N ASP A 203 10.12 -18.92 27.41
CA ASP A 203 9.51 -19.22 28.71
C ASP A 203 8.35 -20.23 28.58
N GLU A 204 7.51 -20.06 27.57
CA GLU A 204 6.36 -20.93 27.34
C GLU A 204 6.78 -22.33 26.86
N GLU A 205 7.84 -22.43 26.04
CA GLU A 205 8.46 -23.70 25.68
C GLU A 205 9.08 -24.41 26.88
N LEU A 206 9.72 -23.67 27.78
CA LEU A 206 10.27 -24.21 29.03
C LEU A 206 9.16 -24.73 29.95
N LYS A 207 8.05 -23.98 30.09
CA LYS A 207 6.86 -24.42 30.82
C LYS A 207 6.26 -25.67 30.19
N ALA A 208 6.17 -25.78 28.86
CA ALA A 208 5.64 -26.99 28.23
C ALA A 208 6.48 -28.25 28.49
N LYS A 209 7.80 -28.08 28.62
CA LYS A 209 8.71 -29.20 28.92
C LYS A 209 8.67 -29.61 30.39
N THR A 210 8.50 -28.66 31.31
CA THR A 210 8.70 -28.88 32.75
C THR A 210 7.42 -28.90 33.57
N CYS A 211 6.32 -28.34 33.04
CA CYS A 211 5.06 -28.20 33.74
C CYS A 211 3.99 -29.17 33.23
N ARG A 212 3.11 -29.57 34.14
CA ARG A 212 1.94 -30.40 33.88
C ARG A 212 0.69 -29.81 34.55
N LEU A 213 -0.49 -30.25 34.13
CA LEU A 213 -1.77 -29.81 34.68
C LEU A 213 -2.22 -30.75 35.79
N CYS A 214 -2.59 -30.20 36.94
CA CYS A 214 -3.22 -30.98 38.01
C CYS A 214 -4.50 -31.67 37.48
N PRO A 215 -4.67 -33.00 37.64
CA PRO A 215 -5.82 -33.70 37.08
C PRO A 215 -7.16 -33.20 37.64
N HIS A 216 -7.17 -32.65 38.86
CA HIS A 216 -8.38 -32.22 39.57
C HIS A 216 -8.80 -30.78 39.29
N CYS A 217 -7.87 -29.81 39.36
CA CYS A 217 -8.19 -28.38 39.19
C CYS A 217 -7.58 -27.74 37.94
N LYS A 218 -6.85 -28.51 37.12
CA LYS A 218 -6.17 -28.06 35.89
C LYS A 218 -5.15 -26.94 36.08
N ARG A 219 -4.72 -26.67 37.32
CA ARG A 219 -3.65 -25.71 37.59
C ARG A 219 -2.32 -26.23 37.05
N VAL A 220 -1.50 -25.34 36.50
CA VAL A 220 -0.14 -25.62 36.05
C VAL A 220 0.75 -25.85 37.27
N VAL A 221 1.47 -26.97 37.28
CA VAL A 221 2.43 -27.34 38.34
C VAL A 221 3.77 -27.69 37.70
N GLN A 222 4.83 -27.05 38.17
CA GLN A 222 6.21 -27.32 37.74
C GLN A 222 6.85 -28.36 38.66
N HIS A 223 7.54 -29.35 38.09
CA HIS A 223 8.29 -30.33 38.89
C HIS A 223 9.74 -29.86 39.05
N MET A 224 10.11 -29.53 40.29
CA MET A 224 11.46 -29.05 40.64
C MET A 224 12.43 -30.20 41.02
N GLY A 225 11.95 -31.45 41.00
CA GLY A 225 12.71 -32.65 41.39
C GLY A 225 12.03 -33.44 42.52
N GLY A 226 12.52 -34.66 42.78
CA GLY A 226 12.03 -35.53 43.85
C GLY A 226 11.09 -36.65 43.38
N CYS A 227 10.14 -37.02 44.25
CA CYS A 227 9.18 -38.10 44.00
C CYS A 227 8.07 -37.66 43.04
N SER A 228 7.57 -38.58 42.20
CA SER A 228 6.48 -38.26 41.27
C SER A 228 5.12 -38.05 41.96
N SER A 229 4.96 -38.49 43.21
CA SER A 229 3.76 -38.23 44.00
C SER A 229 3.80 -36.80 44.57
N MET A 230 2.99 -35.91 44.01
CA MET A 230 2.91 -34.51 44.41
C MET A 230 1.55 -34.15 45.03
N ILE A 231 1.51 -33.07 45.80
CA ILE A 231 0.28 -32.47 46.35
C ILE A 231 0.06 -31.12 45.67
N CYS A 232 -1.10 -30.92 45.03
CA CYS A 232 -1.36 -29.66 44.33
C CYS A 232 -1.42 -28.47 45.29
N GLY A 233 -0.42 -27.58 45.21
CA GLY A 233 -0.29 -26.37 46.02
C GLY A 233 0.55 -26.53 47.29
N GLN A 234 1.24 -27.66 47.48
CA GLN A 234 2.10 -27.89 48.64
C GLN A 234 3.39 -28.60 48.27
N ASN A 235 4.50 -28.19 48.89
CA ASN A 235 5.75 -28.94 48.82
C ASN A 235 5.65 -30.24 49.63
N TYR A 236 6.29 -31.30 49.15
CA TYR A 236 6.28 -32.62 49.80
C TYR A 236 6.81 -32.59 51.24
N HIS A 237 7.80 -31.72 51.52
CA HIS A 237 8.39 -31.55 52.85
C HIS A 237 7.69 -30.50 53.73
N GLY A 238 6.55 -29.96 53.30
CA GLY A 238 5.90 -28.81 53.96
C GLY A 238 6.69 -27.51 53.75
N GLY A 239 6.15 -26.40 54.26
CA GLY A 239 6.80 -25.09 54.24
C GLY A 239 6.17 -24.07 53.27
N ASP A 240 6.02 -24.41 51.99
CA ASP A 240 5.39 -23.53 51.01
C ASP A 240 3.96 -23.99 50.70
N GLN A 241 2.97 -23.17 51.08
CA GLN A 241 1.55 -23.38 50.82
C GLN A 241 1.09 -22.38 49.76
N GLN A 242 1.01 -22.86 48.52
CA GLN A 242 0.48 -22.10 47.40
C GLN A 242 -1.00 -22.42 47.19
N SER A 243 -1.69 -21.57 46.42
CA SER A 243 -3.07 -21.86 46.05
C SER A 243 -3.14 -23.13 45.19
N GLY A 244 -3.74 -24.19 45.72
CA GLY A 244 -3.96 -25.46 45.03
C GLY A 244 -5.13 -26.22 45.63
N CYS A 245 -5.53 -27.33 45.00
CA CYS A 245 -6.67 -28.11 45.50
C CYS A 245 -6.32 -29.08 46.65
N GLY A 246 -5.04 -29.18 47.02
CA GLY A 246 -4.55 -30.04 48.09
C GLY A 246 -4.64 -31.55 47.81
N LYS A 247 -5.11 -31.96 46.64
CA LYS A 247 -5.20 -33.38 46.25
C LYS A 247 -3.84 -33.91 45.81
N THR A 248 -3.56 -35.16 46.17
CA THR A 248 -2.39 -35.92 45.73
C THR A 248 -2.59 -36.40 44.29
N PHE A 249 -1.52 -36.41 43.50
CA PHE A 249 -1.53 -36.99 42.15
C PHE A 249 -0.12 -37.43 41.74
N ASP A 250 -0.05 -38.36 40.78
CA ASP A 250 1.21 -38.76 40.14
C ASP A 250 1.54 -37.82 38.99
N TRP A 251 2.67 -37.12 39.08
CA TRP A 251 3.14 -36.18 38.07
C TRP A 251 3.33 -36.85 36.71
N ASN A 252 3.81 -38.09 36.67
CA ASN A 252 4.06 -38.80 35.40
C ASN A 252 2.78 -39.07 34.61
N GLN A 253 1.63 -39.17 35.29
CA GLN A 253 0.31 -39.41 34.69
C GLN A 253 -0.44 -38.11 34.37
N ALA A 254 0.06 -36.95 34.83
CA ALA A 254 -0.57 -35.67 34.60
C ALA A 254 -0.41 -35.18 33.16
N LEU A 255 -1.46 -34.52 32.65
CA LEU A 255 -1.47 -33.96 31.30
C LEU A 255 -0.38 -32.89 31.14
N PRO A 256 0.42 -32.91 30.06
CA PRO A 256 1.42 -31.87 29.82
C PRO A 256 0.78 -30.49 29.62
N TYR A 257 1.51 -29.44 29.99
CA TYR A 257 1.09 -28.06 29.72
C TYR A 257 1.14 -27.77 28.20
N ILE A 258 0.14 -27.05 27.68
CA ILE A 258 0.08 -26.61 26.28
C ILE A 258 0.33 -25.10 26.23
N PRO A 259 1.39 -24.63 25.54
CA PRO A 259 1.68 -23.20 25.37
C PRO A 259 0.51 -22.42 24.78
N MET A 260 0.25 -21.22 25.31
CA MET A 260 -0.79 -20.33 24.77
C MET A 260 -0.28 -19.30 23.74
N VAL A 261 1.03 -19.31 23.43
CA VAL A 261 1.67 -18.31 22.55
C VAL A 261 1.08 -18.31 21.13
N ASN A 262 0.69 -19.48 20.61
CA ASN A 262 0.16 -19.61 19.26
C ASN A 262 -1.16 -18.83 19.08
N THR A 263 -2.03 -18.85 20.10
CA THR A 263 -3.29 -18.11 20.10
C THR A 263 -3.10 -16.60 20.05
N VAL A 264 -2.11 -16.06 20.76
CA VAL A 264 -1.81 -14.61 20.75
C VAL A 264 -1.23 -14.19 19.41
N GLN A 265 -0.39 -15.02 18.80
CA GLN A 265 0.19 -14.73 17.48
C GLN A 265 -0.88 -14.65 16.39
N GLU A 266 -1.87 -15.54 16.41
CA GLU A 266 -3.01 -15.50 15.49
C GLU A 266 -3.88 -14.26 15.73
N GLN A 267 -4.15 -13.91 16.98
CA GLN A 267 -4.87 -12.69 17.34
C GLN A 267 -4.12 -11.43 16.87
N MET A 268 -2.81 -11.34 17.08
CA MET A 268 -2.00 -10.20 16.61
C MET A 268 -1.96 -10.12 15.08
N LYS A 269 -1.81 -11.26 14.38
CA LYS A 269 -1.89 -11.29 12.91
C LYS A 269 -3.25 -10.78 12.43
N SER A 270 -4.34 -11.21 13.05
CA SER A 270 -5.69 -10.73 12.69
C SER A 270 -5.87 -9.22 12.97
N ALA A 271 -5.35 -8.71 14.09
CA ALA A 271 -5.40 -7.30 14.45
C ALA A 271 -4.58 -6.41 13.49
N LEU A 272 -3.38 -6.85 13.10
CA LEU A 272 -2.55 -6.14 12.12
C LEU A 272 -3.20 -6.08 10.74
N THR A 273 -3.86 -7.16 10.31
CA THR A 273 -4.65 -7.18 9.07
C THR A 273 -5.81 -6.17 9.13
N ASN A 274 -6.44 -6.02 10.29
CA ASN A 274 -7.53 -5.05 10.50
C ASN A 274 -7.03 -3.59 10.58
N GLN A 275 -5.84 -3.33 11.12
CA GLN A 275 -5.32 -1.97 11.25
C GLN A 275 -4.91 -1.37 9.89
N LYS A 276 -4.39 -2.20 8.96
CA LYS A 276 -4.12 -1.77 7.57
C LYS A 276 -5.39 -1.31 6.83
N ARG A 277 -6.56 -1.84 7.17
CA ARG A 277 -7.84 -1.37 6.59
C ARG A 277 -8.18 0.07 6.98
N VAL A 278 -7.84 0.50 8.20
CA VAL A 278 -8.27 1.81 8.74
C VAL A 278 -7.39 2.96 8.22
N VAL A 279 -6.09 2.73 8.03
CA VAL A 279 -5.16 3.78 7.56
C VAL A 279 -5.43 4.14 6.09
N HIS A 280 -5.91 3.19 5.28
CA HIS A 280 -6.23 3.45 3.86
C HIS A 280 -7.51 4.29 3.65
N THR A 281 -8.38 4.39 4.66
CA THR A 281 -9.61 5.21 4.60
C THR A 281 -9.45 6.62 5.17
N GLY A 282 -8.36 6.93 5.89
CA GLY A 282 -8.21 8.19 6.64
C GLY A 282 -7.32 9.28 6.00
N ILE A 283 -6.55 8.99 4.94
CA ILE A 283 -5.57 9.94 4.38
C ILE A 283 -6.19 10.93 3.36
N SER A 284 -7.49 10.86 3.11
CA SER A 284 -8.15 11.70 2.09
C SER A 284 -8.64 13.08 2.56
N PHE A 285 -8.42 13.51 3.82
CA PHE A 285 -9.13 14.68 4.36
C PHE A 285 -8.31 15.87 4.88
N PHE A 286 -6.97 15.88 4.82
CA PHE A 286 -6.17 16.91 5.53
C PHE A 286 -5.44 17.97 4.70
N PHE A 287 -5.56 18.03 3.38
CA PHE A 287 -4.93 19.10 2.59
C PHE A 287 -5.80 19.59 1.43
N ALA A 288 -6.93 20.22 1.76
CA ALA A 288 -7.50 21.23 0.88
C ALA A 288 -6.83 22.57 1.21
N PRO A 289 -6.10 23.22 0.30
CA PRO A 289 -5.68 24.60 0.51
C PRO A 289 -6.93 25.48 0.50
N ASN A 290 -7.17 26.24 1.58
CA ASN A 290 -8.09 27.36 1.56
C ASN A 290 -7.54 28.38 0.54
N TYR A 291 -8.18 28.44 -0.63
CA TYR A 291 -8.05 29.59 -1.51
C TYR A 291 -9.00 30.65 -0.98
N ASP A 292 -8.45 31.67 -0.33
CA ASP A 292 -9.20 32.89 -0.03
C ASP A 292 -9.45 33.63 -1.35
N GLU A 293 -10.62 33.38 -1.93
CA GLU A 293 -11.22 34.21 -2.98
C GLU A 293 -11.78 35.48 -2.34
N ASN A 294 -10.92 36.43 -1.97
CA ASN A 294 -11.32 37.83 -1.74
C ASN A 294 -10.11 38.73 -1.99
N GLY A 295 -9.95 39.14 -3.25
CA GLY A 295 -9.08 40.22 -3.67
C GLY A 295 -9.86 41.11 -4.63
N GLU A 296 -10.67 42.00 -4.06
CA GLU A 296 -11.09 43.24 -4.70
C GLU A 296 -9.94 44.27 -4.66
#